data_AF-A0A937B3P5-F1
#
_entry.id   AF-A0A937B3P5-F1
#
_cell.length_a   1.000
_cell.length_b   1.000
_cell.length_c   1.000
_cell.angle_alpha   90.00
_cell.angle_beta   90.00
_cell.angle_gamma   90.00
#
_symmetry.space_group_name_H-M   'P 1'
#
loop_
_entity.id
_entity.type
_entity.pdbx_description
1 polymer ?
#
loop_
_entity_poly.entity_id
_entity_poly.type
_entity_poly.pdbx_seq_one_letter_code
_entity_poly.pdbx_strand_id
1 'polypeptide(L)' 'MRNTTKLKAILKYYHIDLSMKEDDIMVMNLIHRETAMITSFEDASYSKLIAKGYSFVRKELNSSRNS' A
#
# COMPACT_ATOMS: atom_id res chain seq x y z
N MET A 1 14.47 15.12 -5.72
CA MET A 1 13.02 15.14 -5.39
C MET A 1 12.77 14.29 -4.15
N ARG A 2 12.16 14.85 -3.10
CA ARG A 2 11.88 14.14 -1.83
C ARG A 2 10.91 12.97 -2.08
N ASN A 3 11.08 11.87 -1.35
CA ASN A 3 10.22 10.67 -1.49
C ASN A 3 8.72 11.00 -1.34
N THR A 4 8.39 11.95 -0.45
CA THR A 4 7.00 12.42 -0.26
C THR A 4 6.44 13.14 -1.50
N THR A 5 7.26 13.87 -2.25
CA THR A 5 6.85 14.53 -3.49
C THR A 5 6.54 13.50 -4.58
N LYS A 6 7.36 12.44 -4.70
CA LYS A 6 7.12 11.33 -5.64
C LYS A 6 5.83 10.60 -5.31
N LEU A 7 5.60 10.30 -4.03
CA LEU A 7 4.39 9.61 -3.58
C LEU A 7 3.12 10.44 -3.84
N LYS A 8 3.16 11.76 -3.58
CA LYS A 8 2.04 12.65 -3.92
C LYS A 8 1.71 12.63 -5.41
N ALA A 9 2.72 12.56 -6.29
CA ALA A 9 2.50 12.45 -7.72
C ALA A 9 1.81 11.10 -8.07
N ILE A 10 2.29 9.99 -7.51
CA ILE A 10 1.64 8.67 -7.71
C ILE A 10 0.18 8.71 -7.26
N LEU A 11 -0.10 9.19 -6.04
CA LEU A 11 -1.47 9.25 -5.49
C LEU A 11 -2.40 10.17 -6.29
N LYS A 12 -1.84 11.19 -6.97
CA LYS A 12 -2.59 12.10 -7.84
C LYS A 12 -3.05 11.41 -9.13
N TYR A 13 -2.15 10.67 -9.79
CA TYR A 13 -2.41 10.11 -11.13
C TYR A 13 -2.92 8.66 -11.11
N TYR A 14 -2.70 7.94 -10.01
CA TYR A 14 -3.01 6.53 -9.90
C TYR A 14 -3.95 6.24 -8.74
N HIS A 15 -4.76 5.20 -8.91
CA HIS A 15 -5.35 4.44 -7.81
C HIS A 15 -4.37 3.34 -7.41
N ILE A 16 -4.17 3.15 -6.11
CA ILE A 16 -3.32 2.09 -5.57
C ILE A 16 -4.25 1.00 -5.05
N ASP A 17 -4.17 -0.16 -5.67
CA ASP A 17 -4.83 -1.38 -5.21
C ASP A 17 -3.77 -2.35 -4.66
N LEU A 18 -4.09 -2.99 -3.55
CA LEU A 18 -3.24 -3.98 -2.89
C LEU A 18 -4.03 -5.27 -2.78
N SER A 19 -3.58 -6.30 -3.49
CA SER A 19 -4.22 -7.62 -3.54
C SER A 19 -3.23 -8.72 -3.20
N MET A 20 -3.75 -9.92 -2.94
CA MET A 20 -2.95 -11.12 -2.71
C MET A 20 -3.33 -12.16 -3.76
N LYS A 21 -2.33 -12.72 -4.44
CA LYS A 21 -2.51 -13.83 -5.39
C LYS A 21 -2.66 -15.16 -4.63
N GLU A 22 -3.03 -16.21 -5.36
CA GLU A 22 -3.25 -17.56 -4.83
C GLU A 22 -2.03 -18.13 -4.10
N ASP A 23 -0.81 -17.75 -4.49
CA ASP A 23 0.45 -18.17 -3.85
C ASP A 23 0.88 -17.29 -2.66
N ASP A 24 -0.05 -16.57 -2.02
CA ASP A 24 0.21 -15.61 -0.92
C ASP A 24 1.17 -14.46 -1.29
N ILE A 25 1.39 -14.23 -2.59
CA ILE A 25 2.21 -13.13 -3.09
C ILE A 25 1.37 -11.85 -3.10
N MET A 26 1.84 -10.85 -2.37
CA MET A 26 1.23 -9.53 -2.37
C MET A 26 1.57 -8.78 -3.66
N VAL A 27 0.55 -8.21 -4.29
CA VAL A 27 0.66 -7.45 -5.52
C VAL A 27 0.15 -6.05 -5.29
N MET A 28 0.96 -5.06 -5.68
CA MET A 28 0.53 -3.67 -5.75
C MET A 28 0.20 -3.33 -7.19
N ASN A 29 -1.04 -2.91 -7.43
CA ASN A 29 -1.51 -2.45 -8.72
C ASN A 29 -1.60 -0.92 -8.70
N LEU A 30 -0.91 -0.27 -9.65
CA LEU A 30 -1.09 1.14 -9.96
C LEU A 30 -1.99 1.27 -11.17
N ILE A 31 -3.19 1.80 -10.97
CA ILE A 31 -4.19 1.97 -12.01
C ILE A 31 -4.25 3.45 -12.38
N HIS A 32 -3.82 3.80 -13.59
CA HIS A 32 -3.83 5.19 -14.05
C HIS A 32 -5.27 5.69 -14.19
N ARG A 33 -5.59 6.82 -13.57
CA ARG A 33 -6.98 7.30 -13.42
C ARG A 33 -7.65 7.66 -14.74
N GLU A 34 -6.88 8.08 -15.74
CA GLU A 34 -7.43 8.56 -17.02
C GLU A 34 -7.41 7.50 -18.13
N THR A 35 -6.38 6.65 -18.13
CA THR A 35 -6.16 5.68 -19.23
C THR A 35 -6.58 4.27 -18.84
N ALA A 36 -6.95 4.05 -17.57
CA ALA A 36 -7.19 2.73 -16.99
C ALA A 36 -6.02 1.74 -17.15
N MET A 37 -4.82 2.20 -17.54
CA MET A 37 -3.64 1.36 -17.65
C MET A 37 -3.22 0.88 -16.26
N ILE A 38 -2.92 -0.42 -16.17
CA ILE A 38 -2.55 -1.08 -14.92
C ILE A 38 -1.07 -1.46 -15.00
N THR A 39 -0.31 -1.06 -13.99
CA THR A 39 1.05 -1.52 -13.77
C THR A 39 1.11 -2.26 -12.44
N SER A 40 1.51 -3.53 -12.47
CA SER A 40 1.57 -4.40 -11.30
C SER A 40 3.01 -4.57 -10.81
N PHE A 41 3.17 -4.60 -9.49
CA PHE A 41 4.45 -4.82 -8.82
C PHE A 41 4.30 -5.95 -7.82
N GLU A 42 5.21 -6.92 -7.88
CA GLU A 42 5.26 -8.07 -6.98
C GLU A 42 6.56 -7.98 -6.18
N ASP A 43 6.46 -7.69 -4.89
CA ASP A 43 7.63 -7.62 -4.02
C ASP A 43 7.28 -8.05 -2.60
N ALA A 44 7.97 -9.07 -2.11
CA ALA A 44 7.81 -9.60 -0.75
C ALA A 44 8.11 -8.57 0.36
N SER A 45 8.81 -7.48 0.03
CA SER A 45 9.06 -6.38 0.95
C SER A 45 7.79 -5.58 1.30
N TYR A 46 6.77 -5.57 0.43
CA TYR A 46 5.48 -4.93 0.72
C TYR A 46 4.72 -5.65 1.82
N SER A 47 4.77 -6.99 1.86
CA SER A 47 4.19 -7.79 2.94
C SER A 47 4.81 -7.42 4.31
N LYS A 48 6.13 -7.17 4.35
CA LYS A 48 6.82 -6.70 5.57
C LYS A 48 6.38 -5.29 5.98
N LEU A 49 6.18 -4.39 5.02
CA LEU A 49 5.72 -3.03 5.29
C LEU A 49 4.31 -3.02 5.88
N ILE A 50 3.40 -3.81 5.30
CA ILE A 50 2.02 -3.94 5.75
C ILE A 50 1.94 -4.58 7.13
N ALA A 51 2.71 -5.64 7.40
CA ALA A 51 2.75 -6.28 8.72
C ALA A 51 3.21 -5.31 9.84
N LYS A 52 4.20 -4.44 9.54
CA LYS A 52 4.63 -3.39 10.47
C LYS A 52 3.55 -2.33 10.67
N GLY A 53 2.92 -1.87 9.60
CA GLY A 53 1.82 -0.91 9.64
C GLY A 53 0.63 -1.43 10.46
N TYR A 54 0.23 -2.68 10.24
CA TYR A 54 -0.83 -3.34 11.01
C TYR A 54 -0.48 -3.44 12.50
N SER A 55 0.75 -3.86 12.82
CA SER A 55 1.21 -3.96 14.21
C SER A 55 1.17 -2.61 14.94
N PHE A 56 1.50 -1.53 14.23
CA PHE A 56 1.39 -0.16 14.75
C PHE A 56 -0.08 0.23 14.99
N VAL A 57 -0.95 0.11 13.97
CA VAL A 57 -2.37 0.47 14.07
C VAL A 57 -3.08 -0.33 15.17
N ARG A 58 -2.78 -1.63 15.29
CA ARG A 58 -3.33 -2.47 16.35
C ARG A 58 -2.95 -1.99 17.74
N LYS A 59 -1.72 -1.52 17.94
CA LYS A 59 -1.29 -0.92 19.22
C LYS A 59 -2.07 0.35 19.52
N GLU A 60 -2.18 1.25 18.55
CA GLU A 60 -2.94 2.50 18.71
C GLU A 60 -4.40 2.24 19.08
N LEU A 61 -5.08 1.35 18.34
CA LEU A 61 -6.49 1.00 18.60
C LEU A 61 -6.71 0.34 19.97
N ASN A 62 -5.76 -0.46 20.45
CA ASN A 62 -5.84 -1.07 21.78
C ASN A 62 -5.53 -0.07 22.90
N SER A 63 -4.62 0.89 22.67
CA SER A 63 -4.36 1.98 23.60
C SER A 63 -5.58 2.89 23.75
N SER A 64 -6.23 3.25 22.63
CA SER A 64 -7.46 4.07 22.62
C SER A 64 -8.68 3.39 23.24
N ARG A 65 -8.70 2.05 23.36
CA ARG A 65 -9.81 1.31 24.01
C ARG A 65 -9.67 1.19 25.53
N ASN A 66 -8.47 1.43 26.05
CA ASN A 66 -8.14 1.30 27.47
C ASN A 66 -7.90 2.66 28.15
N SER A 67 -8.21 3.77 27.47
CA SER A 67 -8.21 5.15 28.00
C SER A 67 -9.65 5.69 28.07
#